data_AF-A0AAN7M5L4-F1
#
_entry.id   AF-A0AAN7M5L4-F1
#
_cell.length_a   1.000
_cell.length_b   1.000
_cell.length_c   1.000
_cell.angle_alpha   90.00
_cell.angle_beta   90.00
_cell.angle_gamma   90.00
#
_symmetry.space_group_name_H-M   'P 1'
#
loop_
_entity.id
_entity.type
_entity.pdbx_description
1 polymer ?
#
loop_
_entity_poly.entity_id
_entity_poly.type
_entity_poly.pdbx_seq_one_letter_code
_entity_poly.pdbx_strand_id
1 'polypeptide(L)'
;MDCVQIGDESYQSYCAERDGILSSLARRAKILEDAFNSLEGVTCNKAEGAMYLFPRIRLPRRAIKAAGAANTAPDAFYCKRLLNATGVVVVPGSGFGQVPETWHFRCTILPQEDKIPAVASRLTEFHKGFMDEFRD
;
A
#
# COMPACT_ATOMS: atom_id res chain seq x y z
N MET A 1 -17.54 26.91 11.07
CA MET A 1 -18.48 25.81 10.82
C MET A 1 -18.34 24.93 12.04
N ASP A 2 -19.31 25.00 12.94
CA ASP A 2 -19.19 24.38 14.25
C ASP A 2 -19.45 22.87 14.13
N CYS A 3 -18.69 22.07 14.88
CA CYS A 3 -18.87 20.62 14.92
C CYS A 3 -20.19 20.28 15.61
N VAL A 4 -20.80 19.15 15.26
CA VAL A 4 -22.01 18.63 15.92
C VAL A 4 -21.75 18.43 17.43
N GLN A 5 -22.66 18.90 18.27
CA GLN A 5 -22.53 18.91 19.73
C GLN A 5 -23.49 17.93 20.40
N ILE A 6 -23.16 17.54 21.65
CA ILE A 6 -24.05 16.74 22.50
C ILE A 6 -25.35 17.52 22.71
N GLY A 7 -26.46 16.95 22.25
CA GLY A 7 -27.79 17.56 22.32
C GLY A 7 -28.40 17.87 20.95
N ASP A 8 -27.59 17.93 19.89
CA ASP A 8 -28.09 18.09 18.52
C ASP A 8 -28.86 16.83 18.08
N GLU A 9 -29.93 17.00 17.29
CA GLU A 9 -30.72 15.87 16.75
C GLU A 9 -29.86 14.91 15.93
N SER A 10 -28.84 15.44 15.24
CA SER A 10 -27.91 14.68 14.40
C SER A 10 -26.73 14.09 15.16
N TYR A 11 -26.58 14.34 16.48
CA TYR A 11 -25.39 13.92 17.24
C TYR A 11 -25.16 12.41 17.18
N GLN A 12 -26.21 11.62 17.39
CA GLN A 12 -26.10 10.16 17.42
C GLN A 12 -25.75 9.58 16.05
N SER A 13 -26.39 10.05 14.97
CA SER A 13 -26.08 9.59 13.61
C SER A 13 -24.67 10.02 13.19
N TYR A 14 -24.27 11.25 13.50
CA TYR A 14 -22.92 11.75 13.24
C TYR A 14 -21.85 10.90 13.93
N CYS A 15 -22.01 10.60 15.23
CA CYS A 15 -21.07 9.75 15.95
C CYS A 15 -20.98 8.35 15.34
N ALA A 16 -22.13 7.73 15.04
CA ALA A 16 -22.16 6.40 14.44
C ALA A 16 -21.47 6.35 13.07
N GLU A 17 -21.71 7.34 12.22
CA GLU A 17 -21.07 7.45 10.90
C GLU A 17 -19.56 7.68 11.02
N ARG A 18 -19.16 8.66 11.83
CA ARG A 18 -17.75 8.97 12.08
C ARG A 18 -16.99 7.75 12.60
N ASP A 19 -17.51 7.11 13.65
CA ASP A 19 -16.84 5.99 14.31
C ASP A 19 -16.82 4.76 13.41
N GLY A 20 -17.89 4.55 12.62
CA GLY A 20 -17.94 3.51 11.58
C GLY A 20 -16.88 3.71 10.50
N ILE A 21 -16.73 4.92 9.98
CA ILE A 21 -15.73 5.28 8.97
C ILE A 21 -14.32 5.08 9.51
N LEU A 22 -14.02 5.61 10.71
CA LEU A 22 -12.71 5.48 11.33
C LEU A 22 -12.35 4.01 11.61
N SER A 23 -13.30 3.24 12.15
CA SER A 23 -13.11 1.81 12.40
C SER A 23 -12.86 1.03 11.10
N SER A 24 -13.59 1.37 10.03
CA SER A 24 -13.38 0.76 8.72
C SER A 24 -12.01 1.10 8.14
N LEU A 25 -11.56 2.36 8.24
CA LEU A 25 -10.22 2.75 7.79
C LEU A 25 -9.13 1.99 8.57
N ALA A 26 -9.29 1.84 9.90
CA ALA A 26 -8.35 1.10 10.73
C ALA A 26 -8.27 -0.39 10.35
N ARG A 27 -9.41 -1.05 10.11
CA ARG A 27 -9.44 -2.45 9.65
C ARG A 27 -8.79 -2.62 8.29
N ARG A 28 -9.10 -1.75 7.33
CA ARG A 28 -8.50 -1.78 5.99
C ARG A 28 -6.99 -1.57 6.03
N ALA A 29 -6.52 -0.62 6.85
CA ALA A 29 -5.10 -0.40 7.07
C ALA A 29 -4.42 -1.66 7.63
N LYS A 30 -5.04 -2.31 8.63
CA LYS A 30 -4.48 -3.51 9.25
C LYS A 30 -4.39 -4.68 8.27
N ILE A 31 -5.43 -4.92 7.47
CA ILE A 31 -5.43 -6.00 6.46
C ILE A 31 -4.30 -5.80 5.45
N LEU A 32 -4.12 -4.58 4.94
CA LEU A 32 -3.05 -4.29 3.98
C LEU A 32 -1.66 -4.34 4.62
N GLU A 33 -1.51 -3.84 5.85
CA GLU A 33 -0.27 -3.94 6.63
C GLU A 33 0.15 -5.40 6.81
N ASP A 34 -0.78 -6.27 7.23
CA ASP A 34 -0.54 -7.69 7.43
C ASP A 34 -0.21 -8.39 6.12
N ALA A 35 -0.94 -8.06 5.04
CA ALA A 35 -0.65 -8.58 3.72
C ALA A 35 0.76 -8.20 3.27
N PHE A 36 1.16 -6.93 3.39
CA PHE A 36 2.51 -6.49 3.00
C PHE A 36 3.61 -7.13 3.85
N ASN A 37 3.42 -7.24 5.16
CA ASN A 37 4.40 -7.86 6.05
C ASN A 37 4.51 -9.38 5.86
N SER A 38 3.54 -10.01 5.19
CA SER A 38 3.62 -11.43 4.80
C SER A 38 4.44 -11.67 3.52
N LEU A 39 4.73 -10.63 2.74
CA LEU A 39 5.45 -10.74 1.47
C LEU A 39 6.96 -10.86 1.68
N GLU A 40 7.61 -11.65 0.82
CA GLU A 40 9.05 -11.86 0.85
C GLU A 40 9.83 -10.55 0.67
N GLY A 41 10.74 -10.24 1.58
CA GLY A 41 11.58 -9.05 1.46
C GLY A 41 10.81 -7.73 1.56
N VAL A 42 9.55 -7.75 2.01
CA VAL A 42 8.76 -6.55 2.28
C VAL A 42 8.63 -6.32 3.78
N THR A 43 8.76 -5.06 4.20
CA THR A 43 8.45 -4.64 5.56
C THR A 43 7.57 -3.40 5.51
N CYS A 44 6.46 -3.40 6.25
CA CYS A 44 5.53 -2.30 6.33
C CYS A 44 5.34 -1.87 7.79
N ASN A 45 5.60 -0.59 8.05
CA ASN A 45 5.31 -0.02 9.35
C ASN A 45 3.79 0.05 9.58
N LYS A 46 3.40 0.00 10.84
CA LYS A 46 2.01 0.23 11.26
C LYS A 46 1.56 1.63 10.82
N ALA A 47 0.36 1.71 10.24
CA ALA A 47 -0.29 3.00 10.02
C ALA A 47 -0.89 3.51 11.33
N GLU A 48 -0.27 4.51 11.95
CA GLU A 48 -0.82 5.19 13.13
C GLU A 48 -1.94 6.19 12.77
N GLY A 49 -2.02 6.60 11.50
CA GLY A 49 -3.03 7.53 11.01
C GLY A 49 -2.92 7.77 9.50
N ALA A 50 -3.56 8.84 9.03
CA ALA A 50 -3.69 9.18 7.60
C ALA A 50 -4.38 8.06 6.77
N MET A 51 -4.03 7.94 5.49
CA MET A 51 -4.70 7.06 4.54
C MET A 51 -3.74 6.25 3.66
N TYR A 52 -2.48 6.11 4.09
CA TYR A 52 -1.41 5.52 3.30
C TYR A 52 -0.56 4.55 4.09
N LEU A 53 -0.12 3.50 3.41
CA LEU A 53 0.97 2.63 3.83
C LEU A 53 2.19 2.90 2.92
N PHE A 54 3.38 2.74 3.48
CA PHE A 54 4.65 2.96 2.77
C PHE A 54 5.60 1.77 2.96
N PRO A 55 5.24 0.57 2.46
CA PRO A 55 6.08 -0.61 2.55
C PRO A 55 7.43 -0.40 1.87
N ARG A 56 8.48 -0.87 2.53
CA ARG A 56 9.83 -1.04 1.97
C ARG A 56 9.91 -2.40 1.31
N ILE A 57 10.46 -2.46 0.11
CA ILE A 57 10.72 -3.68 -0.64
C ILE A 57 12.23 -3.86 -0.87
N ARG A 58 12.75 -5.05 -0.56
CA ARG A 58 14.12 -5.46 -0.85
C ARG A 58 14.14 -6.11 -2.23
N LEU A 59 14.42 -5.31 -3.25
CA LEU A 59 14.48 -5.78 -4.63
C LEU A 59 15.76 -6.60 -4.90
N PRO A 60 15.66 -7.77 -5.57
CA PRO A 60 16.82 -8.54 -6.00
C PRO A 60 17.76 -7.74 -6.92
N ARG A 61 19.05 -8.11 -6.94
CA ARG A 61 20.04 -7.43 -7.79
C ARG A 61 19.70 -7.49 -9.28
N ARG A 62 19.15 -8.63 -9.74
CA ARG A 62 18.70 -8.79 -11.13
C ARG A 62 17.55 -7.83 -11.48
N ALA A 63 16.61 -7.61 -10.56
CA ALA A 63 15.53 -6.63 -10.74
C ALA A 63 16.06 -5.19 -10.82
N ILE A 64 17.02 -4.82 -9.97
CA ILE A 64 17.67 -3.50 -9.99
C ILE A 64 18.41 -3.29 -11.32
N LYS A 65 19.15 -4.29 -11.79
CA LYS A 65 19.82 -4.23 -13.10
C LYS A 65 18.82 -4.10 -14.25
N ALA A 66 17.71 -4.85 -14.22
CA ALA A 66 16.66 -4.76 -15.22
C ALA A 66 16.00 -3.38 -15.25
N ALA A 67 15.77 -2.77 -14.08
CA ALA A 67 15.28 -1.40 -13.97
C ALA A 67 16.27 -0.40 -14.60
N GLY A 68 17.57 -0.55 -14.32
CA GLY A 68 18.63 0.26 -14.92
C GLY A 68 18.68 0.12 -16.45
N ALA A 69 18.57 -1.10 -16.98
CA ALA A 69 18.50 -1.36 -18.42
C ALA A 69 17.25 -0.73 -19.07
N ALA A 70 16.15 -0.60 -18.32
CA ALA A 70 14.92 0.08 -18.73
C ALA A 70 14.94 1.60 -18.45
N ASN A 71 16.08 2.16 -18.03
CA ASN A 71 16.27 3.57 -17.68
C ASN A 71 15.20 4.09 -16.68
N THR A 72 14.91 3.30 -15.64
CA THR A 72 13.90 3.65 -14.63
C THR A 72 14.39 3.32 -13.23
N ALA A 73 13.85 4.00 -12.22
CA ALA A 73 14.16 3.69 -10.82
C ALA A 73 13.63 2.28 -10.45
N PRO A 74 14.34 1.51 -9.61
CA PRO A 74 13.92 0.15 -9.25
C PRO A 74 12.51 0.02 -8.67
N ASP A 75 12.08 0.96 -7.84
CA ASP A 75 10.70 0.98 -7.34
C ASP A 75 9.67 1.33 -8.43
N ALA A 76 9.98 2.28 -9.32
CA ALA A 76 9.14 2.61 -10.47
C ALA A 76 9.02 1.42 -11.44
N PHE A 77 10.09 0.66 -11.65
CA PHE A 77 10.06 -0.60 -12.41
C PHE A 77 9.08 -1.59 -11.79
N TYR A 78 9.20 -1.84 -10.48
CA TYR A 78 8.31 -2.73 -9.75
C TYR A 78 6.84 -2.26 -9.83
N CYS A 79 6.57 -0.98 -9.59
CA CYS A 79 5.23 -0.41 -9.63
C CYS A 79 4.60 -0.51 -11.03
N LYS A 80 5.39 -0.28 -12.09
CA LYS A 80 4.93 -0.42 -13.48
C LYS A 80 4.61 -1.87 -13.83
N ARG A 81 5.43 -2.82 -13.37
CA ARG A 81 5.20 -4.26 -13.55
C ARG A 81 3.93 -4.70 -12.83
N LEU A 82 3.72 -4.24 -11.60
CA LEU A 82 2.52 -4.50 -10.81
C LEU A 82 1.27 -4.02 -11.54
N LEU A 83 1.30 -2.77 -12.02
CA LEU A 83 0.21 -2.17 -12.78
C LEU A 83 -0.14 -3.01 -14.01
N ASN A 84 0.86 -3.35 -14.82
CA ASN A 84 0.64 -4.11 -16.05
C ASN A 84 0.08 -5.51 -15.80
N ALA A 85 0.47 -6.16 -14.69
CA ALA A 85 0.03 -7.51 -14.38
C ALA A 85 -1.36 -7.57 -13.71
N THR A 86 -1.72 -6.55 -12.92
CA THR A 86 -2.87 -6.63 -11.99
C THR A 86 -3.91 -5.53 -12.17
N GLY A 87 -3.56 -4.44 -12.87
CA GLY A 87 -4.33 -3.20 -12.89
C GLY A 87 -4.25 -2.37 -11.60
N VAL A 88 -3.49 -2.81 -10.58
CA VAL A 88 -3.34 -2.07 -9.32
C VAL A 88 -2.32 -0.96 -9.49
N VAL A 89 -2.73 0.28 -9.23
CA VAL A 89 -1.87 1.46 -9.25
C VAL A 89 -1.35 1.74 -7.85
N VAL A 90 -0.03 1.83 -7.71
CA VAL A 90 0.68 2.35 -6.53
C VAL A 90 1.69 3.40 -6.97
N VAL A 91 2.14 4.25 -6.05
CA VAL A 91 3.10 5.31 -6.37
C VAL A 91 4.50 4.91 -5.92
N PRO A 92 5.53 4.96 -6.79
CA PRO A 92 6.89 4.58 -6.40
C PRO A 92 7.50 5.55 -5.38
N GLY A 93 8.32 5.01 -4.47
CA GLY A 93 8.99 5.75 -3.39
C GLY A 93 9.94 6.83 -3.88
N SER A 94 10.54 6.65 -5.06
CA SER A 94 11.44 7.60 -5.71
C SER A 94 10.82 8.98 -5.95
N GLY A 95 9.48 9.08 -6.02
CA GLY A 95 8.78 10.37 -6.11
C GLY A 95 8.66 11.13 -4.79
N PHE A 96 8.97 10.51 -3.65
CA PHE A 96 8.79 11.08 -2.30
C PHE A 96 10.10 11.43 -1.60
N GLY A 97 11.24 11.02 -2.18
CA GLY A 97 12.51 10.98 -1.46
C GLY A 97 12.58 9.78 -0.53
N GLN A 98 13.71 9.07 -0.56
CA GLN A 98 13.97 7.91 0.30
C GLN A 98 15.47 7.78 0.52
N VAL A 99 15.86 7.04 1.56
CA VAL A 99 17.28 6.77 1.84
C VAL A 99 17.89 6.06 0.60
N PRO A 100 19.11 6.42 0.16
CA PRO A 100 19.76 5.76 -0.97
C PRO A 100 19.77 4.23 -0.80
N GLU A 101 19.62 3.50 -1.91
CA GLU A 101 19.56 2.02 -1.94
C GLU A 101 18.41 1.41 -1.11
N THR A 102 17.36 2.20 -0.85
CA THR A 102 16.08 1.70 -0.32
C THR A 102 14.97 1.98 -1.31
N TRP A 103 14.00 1.08 -1.38
CA TRP A 103 12.92 1.11 -2.36
C TRP A 103 11.60 0.94 -1.65
N HIS A 104 10.63 1.80 -1.99
CA HIS A 104 9.32 1.80 -1.38
C HIS A 104 8.24 1.99 -2.43
N PHE A 105 7.00 1.77 -2.02
CA PHE A 105 5.85 2.27 -2.77
C PHE A 105 4.78 2.72 -1.79
N ARG A 106 3.96 3.70 -2.20
CA ARG A 106 2.81 4.16 -1.43
C ARG A 106 1.54 3.47 -1.91
N CYS A 107 0.84 2.82 -0.98
CA CYS A 107 -0.47 2.23 -1.21
C CYS A 107 -1.54 2.96 -0.38
N THR A 108 -2.74 3.14 -0.91
CA THR A 108 -3.85 3.76 -0.19
C THR A 108 -4.73 2.70 0.48
N ILE A 109 -5.30 3.05 1.64
CA ILE A 109 -6.26 2.20 2.38
C ILE A 109 -7.72 2.49 1.96
N LEU A 110 -7.92 3.33 0.95
CA LEU A 110 -9.24 3.84 0.54
C LEU A 110 -10.14 2.88 -0.26
N PRO A 111 -9.68 1.80 -0.92
CA PRO A 111 -10.61 0.86 -1.54
C PRO A 111 -11.68 0.39 -0.58
N GLN A 112 -12.84 -0.01 -1.12
CA GLN A 112 -13.92 -0.54 -0.30
C GLN A 112 -13.44 -1.76 0.50
N GLU A 113 -13.88 -1.88 1.75
CA GLU A 113 -13.37 -2.87 2.71
C GLU A 113 -13.51 -4.31 2.19
N ASP A 114 -14.60 -4.60 1.48
CA ASP A 114 -14.87 -5.88 0.80
C ASP A 114 -13.92 -6.18 -0.37
N LYS A 115 -13.33 -5.15 -0.99
CA LYS A 115 -12.38 -5.30 -2.10
C LYS A 115 -10.92 -5.37 -1.66
N ILE A 116 -10.60 -4.97 -0.43
CA ILE A 116 -9.23 -5.00 0.08
C ILE A 116 -8.61 -6.41 0.00
N PRO A 117 -9.30 -7.50 0.38
CA PRO A 117 -8.74 -8.85 0.26
C PRO A 117 -8.37 -9.23 -1.19
N ALA A 118 -9.18 -8.80 -2.17
CA ALA A 118 -8.90 -9.07 -3.58
C ALA A 118 -7.68 -8.28 -4.07
N VAL A 119 -7.52 -7.02 -3.63
CA VAL A 119 -6.34 -6.20 -3.93
C VAL A 119 -5.08 -6.82 -3.32
N ALA A 120 -5.16 -7.22 -2.04
CA ALA A 120 -4.07 -7.90 -1.35
C ALA A 120 -3.66 -9.21 -2.07
N SER A 121 -4.62 -10.03 -2.46
CA SER A 121 -4.35 -11.29 -3.17
C SER A 121 -3.63 -11.07 -4.51
N ARG A 122 -4.09 -10.12 -5.32
CA ARG A 122 -3.44 -9.76 -6.60
C ARG A 122 -2.02 -9.25 -6.41
N LEU A 123 -1.80 -8.43 -5.38
CA LEU A 123 -0.47 -7.94 -5.00
C LEU A 123 0.45 -9.10 -4.60
N THR A 124 -0.04 -10.02 -3.77
CA THR A 124 0.71 -11.20 -3.31
C THR A 124 1.12 -12.11 -4.47
N GLU A 125 0.18 -12.43 -5.36
CA GLU A 125 0.44 -13.27 -6.53
C GLU A 125 1.46 -12.63 -7.47
N PHE A 126 1.29 -11.34 -7.78
CA PHE A 126 2.26 -10.59 -8.57
C PHE A 126 3.64 -10.58 -7.91
N HIS A 127 3.69 -10.27 -6.61
CA HIS A 127 4.94 -10.14 -5.87
C HIS A 127 5.73 -11.44 -5.86
N LYS A 128 5.05 -12.57 -5.62
CA LYS A 128 5.67 -13.90 -5.68
C LYS A 128 6.27 -14.17 -7.05
N GLY A 129 5.50 -13.98 -8.12
CA GLY A 129 5.98 -14.18 -9.49
C GLY A 129 7.16 -13.26 -9.85
N PHE A 130 7.13 -12.00 -9.40
CA PHE A 130 8.23 -11.06 -9.57
C PHE A 130 9.49 -11.52 -8.85
N MET A 131 9.37 -12.00 -7.60
CA MET A 131 10.52 -12.52 -6.84
C MET A 131 11.07 -13.80 -7.47
N ASP A 132 10.22 -14.70 -7.96
CA ASP A 132 10.67 -15.92 -8.65
C ASP A 132 11.42 -15.62 -9.96
N GLU A 133 10.99 -14.60 -10.72
CA GLU A 133 11.65 -14.17 -11.97
C GLU A 133 13.06 -13.58 -11.72
N PHE A 134 13.21 -12.80 -10.64
CA PHE A 134 14.41 -12.00 -10.40
C PHE A 134 15.30 -12.49 -9.26
N ARG A 135 14.93 -13.54 -8.50
CA ARG A 135 15.82 -14.08 -7.48
C ARG A 135 17.11 -14.62 -8.09
N ASP A 136 18.17 -14.52 -7.30
CA ASP A 136 19.46 -15.11 -7.60
C ASP A 136 19.45 -16.60 -7.24
#